data_AF-D3CY65-F1
#
_entry.id   AF-D3CY65-F1
#
_cell.length_a   1.000
_cell.length_b   1.000
_cell.length_c   1.000
_cell.angle_alpha   90.00
_cell.angle_beta   90.00
_cell.angle_gamma   90.00
#
_symmetry.space_group_name_H-M   'P 1'
#
loop_
_entity.id
_entity.type
_entity.pdbx_description
1 polymer ?
#
loop_
_entity_poly.entity_id
_entity_poly.type
_entity_poly.pdbx_seq_one_letter_code
_entity_poly.pdbx_strand_id
1 'polypeptide(L)'
;MTARKLSVSVPAEVEEMIKAAATAEGKPVSTWLAEAAVEKAHLAALHAAGRAAARELVAEYEVEHGKLPEESRARAREFLLETGLLDDEPWRAAG
;
A
#
# COMPACT_ATOMS: atom_id res chain seq x y z
N MET A 1 -26.25 -0.11 9.80
CA MET A 1 -25.48 0.42 8.65
C MET A 1 -26.32 0.28 7.39
N THR A 2 -26.42 1.31 6.57
CA THR A 2 -27.01 1.22 5.23
C THR A 2 -25.88 0.94 4.23
N ALA A 3 -25.95 -0.20 3.55
CA ALA A 3 -24.99 -0.54 2.50
C ALA A 3 -25.25 0.34 1.26
N ARG A 4 -24.20 0.98 0.74
CA ARG A 4 -24.27 1.71 -0.54
C ARG A 4 -23.84 0.77 -1.66
N LYS A 5 -24.65 0.66 -2.71
CA LYS A 5 -24.33 -0.17 -3.88
C LYS A 5 -23.24 0.51 -4.72
N LEU A 6 -22.16 -0.23 -4.99
CA LEU A 6 -21.12 0.12 -5.95
C LEU A 6 -21.18 -0.87 -7.11
N SER A 7 -21.07 -0.38 -8.34
CA SER A 7 -20.99 -1.23 -9.54
C SER A 7 -19.61 -1.06 -10.15
N VAL A 8 -18.92 -2.17 -10.39
CA VAL A 8 -17.56 -2.20 -10.95
C VAL A 8 -17.57 -3.15 -12.13
N SER A 9 -16.99 -2.72 -13.24
CA SER A 9 -16.77 -3.55 -14.42
C SER A 9 -15.36 -4.14 -14.35
N VAL A 10 -15.24 -5.45 -14.52
CA VAL A 10 -13.97 -6.17 -14.54
C VAL A 10 -13.93 -7.11 -15.74
N PRO A 11 -12.74 -7.46 -16.27
CA PRO A 11 -12.60 -8.52 -17.25
C PRO A 11 -13.19 -9.84 -16.73
N ALA A 12 -13.68 -10.69 -17.63
CA ALA A 12 -14.31 -11.96 -17.26
C ALA A 12 -13.35 -12.86 -16.47
N GLU A 13 -12.06 -12.84 -16.81
CA GLU A 13 -11.03 -13.61 -16.13
C GLU A 13 -10.88 -13.16 -14.67
N VAL A 14 -10.99 -11.84 -14.42
CA VAL A 14 -10.91 -11.26 -13.07
C VAL A 14 -12.16 -11.60 -12.26
N GLU A 15 -13.34 -11.56 -12.89
CA GLU A 15 -14.60 -11.97 -12.24
C GLU A 15 -14.52 -13.42 -11.75
N GLU A 16 -14.05 -14.34 -12.58
CA GLU A 16 -13.92 -15.75 -12.22
C GLU A 16 -12.89 -15.98 -11.11
N MET A 17 -11.75 -15.25 -11.15
CA MET A 17 -10.78 -15.29 -10.06
C MET A 17 -11.37 -14.79 -8.73
N ILE A 18 -12.16 -13.71 -8.74
CA ILE A 18 -12.83 -13.17 -7.55
C ILE A 18 -13.82 -14.20 -6.98
N LYS A 19 -14.64 -14.82 -7.84
CA LYS A 19 -15.61 -15.85 -7.41
C LYS A 19 -14.90 -17.06 -6.81
N ALA A 20 -13.80 -17.51 -7.43
CA ALA A 20 -13.01 -18.63 -6.94
C ALA A 20 -12.39 -18.33 -5.57
N ALA A 21 -11.79 -17.14 -5.40
CA ALA A 21 -11.21 -16.71 -4.12
C ALA A 21 -12.26 -16.62 -3.00
N ALA A 22 -13.40 -15.96 -3.28
CA ALA A 22 -14.49 -15.86 -2.32
C ALA A 22 -15.03 -17.24 -1.91
N THR A 23 -15.15 -18.16 -2.88
CA THR A 23 -15.60 -19.54 -2.64
C THR A 23 -14.59 -20.34 -1.81
N ALA A 24 -13.29 -20.20 -2.11
CA ALA A 24 -12.22 -20.84 -1.36
C ALA A 24 -12.20 -20.40 0.12
N GLU A 25 -12.58 -19.14 0.39
CA GLU A 25 -12.74 -18.61 1.74
C GLU A 25 -14.14 -18.84 2.35
N GLY A 26 -15.08 -19.46 1.62
CA GLY A 26 -16.44 -19.72 2.09
C GLY A 26 -17.29 -18.46 2.29
N LYS A 27 -16.98 -17.37 1.58
CA LYS A 27 -17.63 -16.07 1.73
C LYS A 27 -18.44 -15.68 0.48
N PRO A 28 -19.55 -14.92 0.63
CA PRO A 28 -20.16 -14.25 -0.51
C PRO A 28 -19.19 -13.27 -1.16
N VAL A 29 -19.23 -13.17 -2.50
CA VAL A 29 -18.36 -12.26 -3.28
C VAL A 29 -18.41 -10.82 -2.76
N SER A 30 -19.60 -10.31 -2.44
CA SER A 30 -19.75 -8.94 -1.91
C SER A 30 -19.05 -8.74 -0.57
N THR A 31 -19.06 -9.76 0.30
CA THR A 31 -18.40 -9.72 1.61
C THR A 31 -16.90 -9.79 1.44
N TRP A 32 -16.42 -10.73 0.63
CA TRP A 32 -15.00 -10.89 0.31
C TRP A 32 -14.40 -9.61 -0.28
N LEU A 33 -15.08 -8.99 -1.24
CA LEU A 33 -14.65 -7.71 -1.83
C LEU A 33 -14.67 -6.55 -0.83
N ALA A 34 -15.69 -6.49 0.04
CA ALA A 34 -15.76 -5.44 1.05
C ALA A 34 -14.62 -5.55 2.07
N GLU A 35 -14.30 -6.77 2.52
CA GLU A 35 -13.18 -7.03 3.43
C GLU A 35 -11.83 -6.69 2.77
N ALA A 36 -11.60 -7.14 1.54
CA ALA A 36 -10.40 -6.81 0.79
C ALA A 36 -10.25 -5.30 0.57
N ALA A 37 -11.34 -4.59 0.28
CA ALA A 37 -11.33 -3.13 0.13
C ALA A 37 -10.99 -2.42 1.46
N VAL A 38 -11.52 -2.90 2.59
CA VAL A 38 -11.20 -2.36 3.93
C VAL A 38 -9.72 -2.58 4.24
N GLU A 39 -9.20 -3.77 4.00
CA GLU A 39 -7.78 -4.10 4.23
C GLU A 39 -6.87 -3.18 3.39
N LYS A 40 -7.14 -3.06 2.09
CA LYS A 40 -6.36 -2.18 1.20
C LYS A 40 -6.45 -0.72 1.61
N ALA A 41 -7.63 -0.23 1.99
CA ALA A 41 -7.81 1.13 2.47
C ALA A 41 -7.04 1.38 3.77
N HIS A 42 -7.05 0.41 4.70
CA HIS A 42 -6.33 0.50 5.97
C HIS A 42 -4.81 0.53 5.75
N LEU A 43 -4.28 -0.37 4.93
CA LEU A 43 -2.86 -0.37 4.57
C LEU A 43 -2.44 0.94 3.89
N ALA A 44 -3.25 1.46 2.97
CA ALA A 44 -2.99 2.74 2.33
C ALA A 44 -2.95 3.90 3.34
N ALA A 45 -3.87 3.91 4.30
CA ALA A 45 -3.90 4.89 5.38
C ALA A 45 -2.67 4.79 6.30
N LEU A 46 -2.28 3.57 6.69
CA LEU A 46 -1.08 3.32 7.48
C LEU A 46 0.19 3.77 6.74
N HIS A 47 0.31 3.46 5.45
CA HIS A 47 1.44 3.92 4.63
C HIS A 47 1.48 5.46 4.53
N ALA A 48 0.33 6.12 4.37
CA ALA A 48 0.28 7.58 4.32
C ALA A 48 0.70 8.19 5.67
N ALA A 49 0.19 7.66 6.78
CA ALA A 49 0.56 8.09 8.12
C ALA A 49 2.05 7.85 8.42
N GLY A 50 2.57 6.68 8.10
CA GLY A 50 3.99 6.34 8.27
C GLY A 50 4.91 7.27 7.47
N ARG A 51 4.56 7.58 6.21
CA ARG A 51 5.32 8.57 5.42
C ARG A 51 5.27 9.97 6.00
N ALA A 52 4.13 10.37 6.56
CA ALA A 52 4.02 11.67 7.23
C ALA A 52 4.92 11.73 8.46
N ALA A 53 4.85 10.73 9.34
CA ALA A 53 5.68 10.63 10.53
C ALA A 53 7.19 10.56 10.20
N ALA A 54 7.58 9.82 9.16
CA ALA A 54 8.97 9.76 8.73
C ALA A 54 9.50 11.12 8.24
N ARG A 55 8.66 11.91 7.54
CA ARG A 55 9.03 13.26 7.10
C ARG A 55 9.20 14.21 8.28
N GLU A 56 8.33 14.12 9.27
CA GLU A 56 8.42 14.89 10.51
C GLU A 56 9.71 14.57 11.25
N LEU A 57 10.02 13.29 11.45
CA LEU A 57 11.27 12.85 12.09
C LEU A 57 12.53 13.38 11.38
N VAL A 58 12.55 13.32 10.04
CA VAL A 58 13.68 13.89 9.26
C VAL A 58 13.74 15.40 9.41
N ALA A 59 12.60 16.09 9.40
CA ALA A 59 12.56 17.54 9.56
C ALA A 59 13.06 17.98 10.94
N GLU A 60 12.65 17.29 12.01
CA GLU A 60 13.14 17.53 13.38
C GLU A 60 14.66 17.34 13.46
N TYR A 61 15.16 16.23 12.92
CA TYR A 61 16.60 15.98 12.85
C TYR A 61 17.35 17.08 12.10
N GLU A 62 16.84 17.52 10.96
CA GLU A 62 17.49 18.56 10.15
C GLU A 62 17.45 19.95 10.81
N VAL A 63 16.44 20.23 11.65
CA VAL A 63 16.39 21.44 12.47
C VAL A 63 17.48 21.43 13.54
N GLU A 64 17.71 20.29 14.20
CA GLU A 64 18.69 20.16 15.28
C GLU A 64 20.13 20.04 14.78
N HIS A 65 20.35 19.35 13.66
CA HIS A 65 21.68 18.95 13.20
C HIS A 65 22.08 19.53 11.84
N GLY A 66 21.18 20.25 11.19
CA GLY A 66 21.36 20.73 9.82
C GLY A 66 20.96 19.68 8.77
N LYS A 67 20.91 20.11 7.50
CA LYS A 67 20.41 19.28 6.40
C LYS A 67 21.21 17.99 6.23
N LEU A 68 20.50 16.89 6.00
CA LEU A 68 21.14 15.62 5.65
C LEU A 68 21.84 15.75 4.29
N PRO A 69 23.13 15.37 4.19
CA PRO A 69 23.84 15.33 2.91
C PRO A 69 23.18 14.36 1.93
N GLU A 70 23.12 14.74 0.66
CA GLU A 70 22.57 13.89 -0.41
C GLU A 70 23.32 12.55 -0.55
N GLU A 71 24.62 12.52 -0.28
CA GLU A 71 25.41 11.27 -0.27
C GLU A 71 24.93 10.30 0.81
N SER A 72 24.57 10.81 2.00
CA SER A 72 24.00 9.98 3.06
C SER A 72 22.63 9.42 2.68
N ARG A 73 21.82 10.20 1.95
CA ARG A 73 20.52 9.75 1.42
C ARG A 73 20.69 8.67 0.36
N ALA A 74 21.67 8.83 -0.55
CA ALA A 74 22.00 7.83 -1.57
C ALA A 74 22.46 6.51 -0.94
N ARG A 75 23.39 6.56 0.03
CA ARG A 75 23.85 5.37 0.76
C ARG A 75 22.73 4.68 1.53
N ALA A 76 21.84 5.44 2.17
CA ALA A 76 20.68 4.88 2.85
C ALA A 76 19.75 4.15 1.87
N ARG A 77 19.50 4.71 0.67
CA ARG A 77 18.71 4.05 -0.38
C ARG A 77 19.37 2.76 -0.85
N GLU A 78 20.68 2.78 -1.11
CA GLU A 78 21.44 1.61 -1.54
C GLU A 78 21.38 0.50 -0.50
N PHE A 79 21.63 0.83 0.77
CA PHE A 79 21.51 -0.12 1.88
C PHE A 79 20.11 -0.75 1.99
N LEU A 80 19.06 0.05 1.82
CA LEU A 80 17.68 -0.45 1.86
C LEU A 80 17.36 -1.39 0.67
N LEU A 81 17.94 -1.15 -0.50
CA LEU A 81 17.84 -2.07 -1.65
C LEU A 81 18.61 -3.37 -1.39
N GLU A 82 19.86 -3.28 -0.90
CA GLU A 82 20.70 -4.45 -0.60
C GLU A 82 20.06 -5.38 0.45
N THR A 83 19.38 -4.80 1.44
CA THR A 83 18.69 -5.54 2.50
C THR A 83 17.31 -6.05 2.09
N GLY A 84 16.83 -5.73 0.88
CA GLY A 84 15.52 -6.11 0.39
C GLY A 84 14.36 -5.39 1.09
N LEU A 85 14.64 -4.26 1.75
CA LEU A 85 13.62 -3.41 2.38
C LEU A 85 12.99 -2.43 1.39
N LEU A 86 13.68 -2.15 0.28
CA LEU A 86 13.12 -1.54 -0.91
C LEU A 86 13.14 -2.56 -2.04
N ASP A 87 12.01 -2.69 -2.74
CA ASP A 87 11.96 -3.41 -4.00
C ASP A 87 12.25 -2.44 -5.15
N ASP A 88 13.01 -2.90 -6.16
CA ASP A 88 13.19 -2.18 -7.44
C ASP A 88 11.99 -2.35 -8.37
N GLU A 89 10.99 -3.14 -7.97
CA GLU A 89 9.86 -3.46 -8.82
C GLU A 89 8.88 -2.29 -8.89
N PRO A 90 8.65 -1.69 -10.08
CA PRO A 90 7.58 -0.73 -10.23
C PRO A 90 6.29 -1.52 -10.11
N TRP A 91 5.68 -1.50 -8.93
CA TRP A 91 4.30 -1.92 -8.74
C TRP A 91 3.49 -1.19 -9.81
N ARG A 92 3.12 -1.90 -10.87
CA ARG A 92 2.24 -1.37 -11.91
C ARG A 92 0.99 -0.97 -11.17
N ALA A 93 0.80 0.32 -10.99
CA ALA A 93 -0.46 0.88 -10.55
C ALA A 93 -1.51 0.28 -11.48
N ALA A 94 -2.35 -0.61 -10.95
CA ALA A 94 -3.57 -1.00 -11.61
C ALA A 94 -4.40 0.28 -11.69
N GLY A 95 -4.36 0.93 -12.85
CA GLY A 95 -5.21 2.04 -13.22
C GLY A 95 -6.61 1.56 -13.57
#